data_AF-U7QB41-F1
#
_entry.id   AF-U7QB41-F1
#
_cell.length_a   1.000
_cell.length_b   1.000
_cell.length_c   1.000
_cell.angle_alpha   90.00
_cell.angle_beta   90.00
_cell.angle_gamma   90.00
#
_symmetry.space_group_name_H-M   'P 1'
#
loop_
_entity.id
_entity.type
_entity.pdbx_description
1 polymer ?
#
loop_
_entity_poly.entity_id
_entity_poly.type
_entity_poly.pdbx_seq_one_letter_code
_entity_poly.pdbx_strand_id
1 'polypeptide(L)' 'MFGLGLPEMGVILLVAVFIFGPKKIPELGKTIGQALKGFKDEMQNDLETDSDNPEVKKSEGN' A
#
# COMPACT_ATOMS: atom_id res chain seq x y z
N MET A 1 -11.71 -23.67 23.61
CA MET A 1 -13.08 -23.18 23.36
C MET A 1 -13.08 -21.65 23.45
N PHE A 2 -12.31 -20.97 22.61
CA PHE A 2 -12.34 -19.52 22.46
C PHE A 2 -11.75 -19.24 21.08
N GLY A 3 -12.57 -19.43 20.04
CA GLY A 3 -12.18 -19.07 18.69
C GLY A 3 -12.18 -17.55 18.63
N LEU A 4 -11.03 -16.95 18.35
CA LEU A 4 -10.97 -15.54 17.96
C LEU A 4 -11.73 -15.39 16.64
N GLY A 5 -13.04 -15.17 16.75
CA GLY A 5 -13.91 -14.97 15.62
C GLY A 5 -14.00 -13.51 15.25
N LEU A 6 -14.72 -13.27 14.15
CA LEU A 6 -15.13 -11.92 13.76
C LEU A 6 -15.88 -11.16 14.88
N PRO A 7 -16.71 -11.79 15.74
CA PRO A 7 -17.40 -11.09 16.82
C PRO A 7 -16.43 -10.47 17.85
N GLU A 8 -15.44 -11.24 18.31
CA GLU A 8 -14.47 -10.82 19.31
C GLU A 8 -13.59 -9.68 18.77
N MET A 9 -13.15 -9.79 17.52
CA MET A 9 -12.40 -8.71 16.85
C MET A 9 -13.24 -7.44 16.70
N GLY A 10 -14.54 -7.58 16.43
CA GLY A 10 -15.48 -6.46 16.35
C GLY A 10 -15.59 -5.69 17.67
N VAL A 11 -15.66 -6.39 18.82
CA VAL A 11 -15.70 -5.76 20.15
C VAL A 11 -14.40 -5.00 20.44
N ILE A 12 -13.25 -5.61 20.13
CA ILE A 12 -11.94 -4.95 20.32
C ILE A 12 -11.85 -3.68 19.46
N LEU A 13 -12.26 -3.75 18.19
CA LEU A 13 -12.28 -2.58 17.32
C LEU A 13 -13.24 -1.50 17.81
N LEU A 14 -14.41 -1.88 18.34
CA LEU A 14 -15.36 -0.92 18.91
C LEU A 14 -14.75 -0.15 20.08
N VAL A 15 -14.06 -0.84 21.00
CA VAL A 15 -13.35 -0.21 22.12
C VAL A 15 -12.20 0.67 21.62
N ALA A 16 -11.42 0.21 20.65
CA ALA A 16 -10.35 0.99 20.05
C ALA A 16 -10.89 2.28 19.39
N VAL A 17 -12.02 2.19 18.68
CA VAL A 17 -12.70 3.34 18.09
C VAL A 17 -13.26 4.27 19.15
N PHE A 18 -13.66 3.78 20.32
CA PHE A 18 -14.11 4.62 21.43
C PHE A 18 -12.95 5.44 22.04
N ILE A 19 -11.77 4.83 22.16
CA ILE A 19 -10.56 5.47 22.71
C ILE A 19 -9.95 6.45 21.71
N PHE A 20 -9.73 6.01 20.46
CA PHE A 20 -9.06 6.80 19.44
C PHE A 20 -10.03 7.69 18.64
N GLY A 21 -11.31 7.35 18.60
CA GLY A 21 -12.33 8.03 17.82
C GLY A 21 -12.44 7.50 16.39
N PRO A 22 -13.66 7.46 15.79
CA PRO A 22 -13.88 6.92 14.46
C PRO A 22 -13.21 7.73 13.35
N LYS A 23 -12.85 9.00 13.61
CA LYS A 23 -12.15 9.86 12.66
C LYS A 23 -10.65 9.51 12.53
N LYS A 24 -10.04 8.91 13.56
CA LYS A 24 -8.61 8.55 13.53
C LYS A 24 -8.32 7.35 12.62
N ILE A 25 -9.27 6.42 12.49
CA ILE A 25 -9.13 5.26 11.60
C ILE A 25 -8.93 5.67 10.11
N PRO A 26 -9.80 6.50 9.49
CA PRO A 26 -9.60 6.93 8.10
C PRO A 26 -8.42 7.89 7.94
N GLU A 27 -8.08 8.67 8.98
CA GLU A 27 -6.89 9.54 8.98
C GLU A 27 -5.61 8.71 8.88
N LEU A 28 -5.45 7.69 9.74
CA LEU A 28 -4.34 6.75 9.69
C LEU A 28 -4.32 5.96 8.37
N GLY A 29 -5.48 5.51 7.89
CA GLY A 29 -5.61 4.81 6.61
C GLY A 29 -5.17 5.66 5.42
N LYS A 30 -5.47 6.96 5.41
CA LYS A 30 -4.98 7.88 4.36
C LYS A 30 -3.47 8.01 4.38
N THR A 31 -2.86 8.21 5.56
CA THR A 31 -1.40 8.32 5.69
C THR A 31 -0.69 7.05 5.25
N ILE A 32 -1.15 5.89 5.74
CA ILE A 32 -0.60 4.59 5.35
C ILE A 32 -0.82 4.34 3.86
N GLY A 33 -2.00 4.66 3.33
CA GLY A 33 -2.31 4.51 1.90
C GLY A 33 -1.44 5.37 1.00
N GLN A 34 -1.12 6.60 1.40
CA GLN A 34 -0.18 7.46 0.69
C GLN A 34 1.25 6.89 0.73
N ALA A 35 1.69 6.40 1.88
CA ALA A 35 3.00 5.76 2.02
C ALA A 35 3.11 4.48 1.16
N LEU A 36 2.09 3.61 1.20
CA LEU A 36 2.02 2.42 0.37
C LEU A 36 1.96 2.74 -1.12
N LYS A 37 1.27 3.82 -1.50
CA LYS A 37 1.22 4.28 -2.89
C LYS A 37 2.61 4.71 -3.37
N GLY A 38 3.30 5.55 -2.60
CA GLY A 38 4.68 5.96 -2.93
C GLY A 38 5.62 4.75 -3.01
N PHE A 39 5.54 3.84 -2.04
CA PHE A 39 6.32 2.59 -2.06
C PHE A 39 6.04 1.73 -3.30
N LYS A 40 4.77 1.59 -3.68
CA LYS A 40 4.38 0.87 -4.91
C LYS A 40 4.93 1.56 -6.16
N ASP A 41 4.78 2.87 -6.26
CA ASP A 41 5.22 3.64 -7.42
C ASP A 41 6.75 3.52 -7.57
N GLU A 42 7.53 3.63 -6.49
CA GLU A 42 8.99 3.42 -6.50
C GLU A 42 9.37 2.00 -6.94
N MET A 43 8.72 0.97 -6.38
CA MET A 43 8.97 -0.42 -6.74
C MET A 43 8.63 -0.71 -8.21
N GLN A 44 7.61 -0.05 -8.79
CA GLN A 44 7.28 -0.22 -10.20
C GLN A 44 8.30 0.45 -11.12
N ASN A 45 8.74 1.67 -10.78
CA ASN A 45 9.78 2.37 -11.56
C ASN A 45 11.13 1.62 -11.54
N ASP A 46 11.49 0.99 -10.42
CA ASP A 46 12.73 0.19 -10.31
C ASP A 46 12.65 -1.10 -11.16
N LEU A 47 11.45 -1.69 -11.30
CA LEU A 47 11.20 -2.87 -12.13
C LEU A 47 11.11 -2.54 -13.62
N GLU A 48 10.62 -1.36 -13.98
CA GLU A 48 10.54 -0.90 -15.37
C GLU A 48 11.92 -0.48 -15.93
N THR A 49 12.86 -0.10 -15.07
CA THR A 49 14.24 0.27 -15.46
C THR A 49 15.08 -0.92 -15.94
N ASP A 50 14.69 -2.17 -15.65
CA ASP A 50 15.39 -3.38 -16.13
C ASP A 50 14.78 -3.95 -17.42
N SER A 51 13.63 -3.45 -17.90
CA SER A 51 12.91 -4.03 -19.06
C SER A 51 12.81 -3.13 -20.30
N ASP A 52 13.30 -1.90 -20.26
CA ASP A 52 13.35 -1.02 -21.44
C ASP A 52 14.80 -0.60 -21.75
N ASN A 53 15.53 -1.49 -22.41
CA ASN A 53 16.67 -1.10 -23.25
C ASN A 53 16.23 -1.05 -24.73
N PRO A 54 15.81 0.12 -25.25
CA PRO A 54 15.62 0.34 -26.68
C PRO A 54 16.84 1.02 -27.34
N GLU A 55 18.08 0.85 -26.85
CA GLU A 55 19.27 1.51 -27.42
C GLU A 55 20.15 0.65 -28.36
N VAL A 56 19.62 -0.42 -28.97
CA VAL A 56 20.31 -1.08 -30.10
C VAL A 56 19.35 -1.31 -31.25
N LYS A 57 19.15 -0.27 -32.08
CA LYS A 57 18.82 -0.34 -33.53
C LYS A 57 18.42 1.04 -34.09
N LYS A 58 19.32 2.03 -34.08
CA LYS A 58 19.19 3.18 -34.99
C LYS A 58 20.50 3.90 -35.30
N SER A 59 21.48 3.19 -35.84
CA SER A 59 22.51 3.81 -36.68
C SER A 59 23.27 2.73 -37.43
N GLU A 60 22.87 2.46 -38.67
CA GLU A 60 23.71 1.93 -39.75
C GLU A 60 22.84 1.81 -41.00
N GLY A 61 22.52 2.98 -41.54
CA GLY A 61 21.97 3.16 -42.87
C GLY A 61 22.70 4.32 -43.50
N ASN A 62 23.92 4.06 -43.98
CA ASN A 62 24.53 4.69 -45.15
C ASN A 62 25.74 3.87 -45.61
#